data_AF-A0A2M8SCG6-F1
#
_entry.id   AF-A0A2M8SCG6-F1
#
_cell.length_a   1.000
_cell.length_b   1.000
_cell.length_c   1.000
_cell.angle_alpha   90.00
_cell.angle_beta   90.00
_cell.angle_gamma   90.00
#
_symmetry.space_group_name_H-M   'P 1'
#
loop_
_entity.id
_entity.type
_entity.pdbx_description
1 polymer ?
#
loop_
_entity_poly.entity_id
_entity_poly.type
_entity_poly.pdbx_seq_one_letter_code
_entity_poly.pdbx_strand_id
1 'polypeptide(L)'
;MLTAADLIHLPYTPDLTAGGIAYACRSLAYTYDRMGGSPLDRLRRIVGGVAVELAFRRCLTEQGIPFDVLGATPFTDPDRYDVSLGGHRCDVKSFLLSRRTQISQVRRDPGLLLQAAALVPLDQFAAEGHSSQDIYLFAFLLALTAPSQADLQKVILAGRPVYLIHPMPAEWARPKVWLPLEQLALKSECEAPITVEIGGQDAERNFVTAALELPPSQRVAVEQVFCSLAYVQARRRPEVRIGIHSPARGEAYLVQPHGWGNIWVYGMDILLAGYLTHEEFRRKAHVLPAGSRVFQYDQTRTKNLAVPVTELRPLGQLFGRVKEWGVERKRPAHLGAI
;
A
#
# COMPACT_ATOMS: atom_id res chain seq x y z
N MET A 1 -22.38 9.27 18.36
CA MET A 1 -20.97 9.73 18.37
C MET A 1 -20.12 8.48 18.57
N LEU A 2 -19.00 8.35 17.87
CA LEU A 2 -18.14 7.17 17.98
C LEU A 2 -17.48 7.12 19.37
N THR A 3 -17.46 5.94 19.98
CA THR A 3 -16.81 5.67 21.26
C THR A 3 -15.69 4.64 21.09
N ALA A 4 -14.87 4.44 22.12
CA ALA A 4 -13.79 3.46 22.06
C ALA A 4 -14.30 2.01 21.86
N ALA A 5 -15.52 1.73 22.33
CA ALA A 5 -16.17 0.42 22.16
C ALA A 5 -16.62 0.15 20.71
N ASP A 6 -16.70 1.18 19.87
CA ASP A 6 -17.07 1.05 18.46
C ASP A 6 -15.87 0.71 17.56
N LEU A 7 -14.64 0.79 18.09
CA LEU A 7 -13.43 0.44 17.36
C LEU A 7 -13.34 -1.07 17.15
N ILE A 8 -13.09 -1.49 15.91
CA ILE A 8 -12.96 -2.91 15.57
C ILE A 8 -11.47 -3.25 15.45
N HIS A 9 -11.01 -4.19 16.28
CA HIS A 9 -9.66 -4.75 16.19
C HIS A 9 -9.61 -5.88 15.17
N LEU A 10 -8.66 -5.83 14.25
CA LEU A 10 -8.37 -6.91 13.32
C LEU A 10 -6.96 -7.47 13.58
N PRO A 11 -6.79 -8.80 13.59
CA PRO A 11 -5.49 -9.41 13.77
C PRO A 11 -4.56 -9.07 12.60
N TYR A 12 -3.32 -8.72 12.91
CA TYR A 12 -2.27 -8.58 11.89
C TYR A 12 -1.49 -9.88 11.75
N THR A 13 -1.47 -10.44 10.54
CA THR A 13 -0.75 -11.68 10.21
C THR A 13 0.33 -11.43 9.15
N PRO A 14 1.46 -12.17 9.16
CA PRO A 14 2.60 -11.88 8.28
C PRO A 14 2.30 -11.90 6.78
N ASP A 15 1.33 -12.72 6.37
CA ASP A 15 0.87 -12.81 4.99
C ASP A 15 0.18 -11.53 4.49
N LEU A 16 -0.35 -10.68 5.38
CA LEU A 16 -0.83 -9.34 5.01
C LEU A 16 0.31 -8.46 4.52
N THR A 17 1.48 -8.53 5.19
CA THR A 17 2.69 -7.83 4.72
C THR A 17 3.15 -8.38 3.37
N ALA A 18 3.15 -9.70 3.21
CA ALA A 18 3.53 -10.33 1.95
C ALA A 18 2.61 -9.92 0.78
N GLY A 19 1.29 -9.92 1.00
CA GLY A 19 0.30 -9.44 0.04
C GLY A 19 0.49 -7.96 -0.30
N GLY A 20 0.74 -7.12 0.70
CA GLY A 20 1.07 -5.71 0.50
C GLY A 20 2.35 -5.48 -0.30
N ILE A 21 3.39 -6.29 -0.08
CA ILE A 21 4.63 -6.24 -0.85
C ILE A 21 4.39 -6.63 -2.31
N ALA A 22 3.65 -7.71 -2.56
CA ALA A 22 3.31 -8.14 -3.91
C ALA A 22 2.57 -7.04 -4.69
N TYR A 23 1.60 -6.38 -4.05
CA TYR A 23 0.92 -5.23 -4.64
C TYR A 23 1.88 -4.05 -4.89
N ALA A 24 2.68 -3.67 -3.89
CA ALA A 24 3.59 -2.54 -3.98
C ALA A 24 4.58 -2.71 -5.14
N CYS A 25 5.13 -3.92 -5.31
CA CYS A 25 6.04 -4.27 -6.41
C CYS A 25 5.40 -4.08 -7.79
N ARG A 26 4.15 -4.52 -7.97
CA ARG A 26 3.41 -4.35 -9.23
C ARG A 26 3.04 -2.88 -9.49
N SER A 27 2.69 -2.14 -8.44
CA SER A 27 2.29 -0.74 -8.54
C SER A 27 3.42 0.23 -8.92
N LEU A 28 4.69 -0.19 -8.76
CA LEU A 28 5.86 0.65 -9.09
C LEU A 28 5.90 1.12 -10.55
N ALA A 29 5.35 0.32 -11.46
CA ALA A 29 5.23 0.67 -12.87
C ALA A 29 4.22 1.82 -13.13
N TYR A 30 3.23 2.01 -12.26
CA TYR A 30 2.08 2.91 -12.47
C TYR A 30 2.06 4.11 -11.52
N THR A 31 2.89 4.11 -10.48
CA THR A 31 2.82 5.09 -9.40
C THR A 31 3.47 6.43 -9.74
N TYR A 32 2.65 7.47 -9.95
CA TYR A 32 3.12 8.87 -10.02
C TYR A 32 3.61 9.32 -8.64
N ASP A 33 4.76 9.99 -8.57
CA ASP A 33 5.31 10.54 -7.31
C ASP A 33 4.51 11.75 -6.85
N ARG A 34 3.30 11.51 -6.32
CA ARG A 34 2.36 12.56 -5.91
C ARG A 34 2.52 12.99 -4.46
N MET A 35 3.18 12.20 -3.62
CA MET A 35 3.22 12.40 -2.15
C MET A 35 4.60 12.81 -1.61
N GLY A 36 5.61 12.92 -2.48
CA GLY A 36 6.98 13.26 -2.12
C GLY A 36 7.63 12.33 -1.09
N GLY A 37 8.93 12.53 -0.87
CA GLY A 37 9.74 11.75 0.08
C GLY A 37 10.39 10.50 -0.53
N SER A 38 11.02 9.67 0.32
CA SER A 38 11.74 8.49 -0.15
C SER A 38 10.81 7.48 -0.84
N PRO A 39 11.16 6.95 -2.02
CA PRO A 39 10.42 5.86 -2.68
C PRO A 39 10.13 4.68 -1.75
N LEU A 40 11.07 4.37 -0.84
CA LEU A 40 10.93 3.27 0.12
C LEU A 40 9.87 3.55 1.19
N ASP A 41 9.77 4.79 1.68
CA ASP A 41 8.74 5.16 2.65
C ASP A 41 7.35 5.13 2.03
N ARG A 42 7.25 5.46 0.75
CA ARG A 42 6.03 5.28 -0.01
C ARG A 42 5.66 3.80 -0.11
N LEU A 43 6.60 2.94 -0.51
CA LEU A 43 6.33 1.50 -0.61
C LEU A 43 5.87 0.91 0.72
N ARG A 44 6.51 1.27 1.85
CA ARG A 44 6.04 0.84 3.18
C ARG A 44 4.61 1.28 3.49
N ARG A 45 4.23 2.50 3.10
CA ARG A 45 2.85 2.99 3.24
C ARG A 45 1.87 2.20 2.38
N ILE A 46 2.23 1.87 1.14
CA ILE A 46 1.42 1.01 0.26
C ILE A 46 1.28 -0.39 0.87
N VAL A 47 2.38 -1.00 1.31
CA VAL A 47 2.36 -2.31 1.99
C VAL A 47 1.44 -2.28 3.20
N GLY A 48 1.54 -1.24 4.03
CA GLY A 48 0.68 -1.06 5.20
C GLY A 48 -0.80 -0.88 4.84
N GLY A 49 -1.10 -0.06 3.82
CA GLY A 49 -2.48 0.19 3.41
C GLY A 49 -3.16 -1.04 2.83
N VAL A 50 -2.47 -1.76 1.94
CA VAL A 50 -2.97 -3.01 1.36
C VAL A 50 -3.11 -4.09 2.45
N ALA A 51 -2.21 -4.14 3.44
CA ALA A 51 -2.36 -5.05 4.56
C ALA A 51 -3.65 -4.79 5.36
N VAL A 52 -4.03 -3.52 5.57
CA VAL A 52 -5.29 -3.14 6.21
C VAL A 52 -6.49 -3.53 5.36
N GLU A 53 -6.44 -3.27 4.05
CA GLU A 53 -7.49 -3.65 3.10
C GLU A 53 -7.72 -5.16 3.08
N LEU A 54 -6.66 -5.96 3.00
CA LEU A 54 -6.73 -7.42 3.03
C LEU A 54 -7.32 -7.94 4.35
N ALA A 55 -6.93 -7.35 5.49
CA ALA A 55 -7.52 -7.68 6.78
C ALA A 55 -9.00 -7.31 6.84
N PHE A 56 -9.37 -6.15 6.29
CA PHE A 56 -10.77 -5.72 6.22
C PHE A 56 -11.61 -6.68 5.37
N ARG A 57 -11.12 -7.11 4.21
CA ARG A 57 -11.78 -8.11 3.37
C ARG A 57 -11.99 -9.44 4.12
N ARG A 58 -10.99 -9.92 4.86
CA ARG A 58 -11.16 -11.12 5.71
C ARG A 58 -12.24 -10.95 6.75
N CYS A 59 -12.24 -9.81 7.44
CA CYS A 59 -13.28 -9.47 8.41
C CYS A 59 -14.68 -9.48 7.79
N LEU A 60 -14.84 -8.89 6.59
CA LEU A 60 -16.11 -8.93 5.86
C LEU A 60 -16.53 -10.36 5.52
N THR A 61 -15.60 -11.20 5.03
CA THR A 61 -15.86 -12.62 4.75
C THR A 61 -16.28 -13.38 6.00
N GLU A 62 -15.53 -13.26 7.09
CA GLU A 62 -15.77 -13.95 8.36
C GLU A 62 -17.12 -13.58 8.99
N GLN A 63 -17.53 -12.31 8.86
CA GLN A 63 -18.81 -11.81 9.37
C GLN A 63 -20.00 -12.01 8.41
N GLY A 64 -19.76 -12.61 7.24
CA GLY A 64 -20.75 -12.81 6.19
C GLY A 64 -21.32 -11.48 5.66
N ILE A 65 -20.48 -10.45 5.55
CA ILE A 65 -20.84 -9.16 4.94
C ILE A 65 -20.65 -9.28 3.43
N PRO A 66 -21.70 -9.08 2.60
CA PRO A 66 -21.55 -9.05 1.16
C PRO A 66 -20.63 -7.91 0.71
N PHE A 67 -19.60 -8.21 -0.07
CA PHE A 67 -18.75 -7.23 -0.72
C PHE A 67 -18.31 -7.72 -2.08
N ASP A 68 -17.86 -6.80 -2.93
CA ASP A 68 -17.28 -7.10 -4.23
C ASP A 68 -15.91 -6.43 -4.40
N VAL A 69 -15.05 -7.04 -5.20
CA VAL A 69 -13.73 -6.56 -5.60
C VAL A 69 -13.64 -6.37 -7.13
N LEU A 70 -14.65 -6.75 -7.91
CA LEU A 70 -14.63 -6.77 -9.38
C LEU A 70 -14.53 -5.39 -10.04
N GLY A 71 -14.72 -4.31 -9.28
CA GLY A 71 -14.36 -2.97 -9.74
C GLY A 71 -13.35 -2.24 -8.84
N ALA A 72 -12.77 -2.94 -7.86
CA ALA A 72 -11.59 -2.43 -7.18
C ALA A 72 -10.45 -2.28 -8.20
N THR A 73 -9.62 -1.26 -8.04
CA THR A 73 -8.63 -0.87 -9.05
C THR A 73 -7.77 -2.06 -9.46
N PRO A 74 -7.75 -2.46 -10.75
CA PRO A 74 -6.68 -3.28 -11.25
C PRO A 74 -5.36 -2.57 -10.94
N PHE A 75 -4.31 -3.31 -10.59
CA PHE A 75 -2.99 -2.74 -10.25
C PHE A 75 -2.38 -1.84 -11.36
N THR A 76 -3.00 -1.79 -12.55
CA THR A 76 -2.63 -1.06 -13.76
C THR A 76 -3.30 0.30 -13.93
N ASP A 77 -4.34 0.63 -13.17
CA ASP A 77 -5.13 1.86 -13.31
C ASP A 77 -4.96 2.80 -12.10
N PRO A 78 -5.22 4.12 -12.24
CA PRO A 78 -5.24 5.04 -11.11
C PRO A 78 -6.36 4.68 -10.11
N ASP A 79 -6.00 4.63 -8.81
CA ASP A 79 -6.86 4.23 -7.68
C ASP A 79 -8.31 4.72 -7.83
N ARG A 80 -9.26 3.78 -7.98
CA ARG A 80 -10.70 4.07 -8.00
C ARG A 80 -11.36 3.79 -6.65
N TYR A 81 -11.15 2.60 -6.06
CA TYR A 81 -11.62 2.20 -4.72
C TYR A 81 -11.14 0.79 -4.34
N ASP A 82 -11.24 0.43 -3.06
CA ASP A 82 -10.67 -0.82 -2.51
C ASP A 82 -11.67 -1.99 -2.48
N VAL A 83 -12.91 -1.73 -2.05
CA VAL A 83 -14.00 -2.73 -2.06
C VAL A 83 -15.33 -2.04 -2.39
N SER A 84 -16.32 -2.80 -2.86
CA SER A 84 -17.70 -2.33 -2.98
C SER A 84 -18.58 -2.94 -1.89
N LEU A 85 -19.33 -2.11 -1.18
CA LEU A 85 -20.25 -2.50 -0.12
C LEU A 85 -21.67 -2.07 -0.50
N GLY A 86 -22.56 -3.03 -0.73
CA GLY A 86 -23.93 -2.72 -1.19
C GLY A 86 -24.03 -2.11 -2.59
N GLY A 87 -22.96 -2.18 -3.39
CA GLY A 87 -22.87 -1.47 -4.67
C GLY A 87 -22.33 -0.04 -4.55
N HIS A 88 -21.91 0.40 -3.37
CA HIS A 88 -21.20 1.66 -3.17
C HIS A 88 -19.71 1.42 -3.06
N ARG A 89 -18.92 2.31 -3.66
CA ARG A 89 -17.46 2.24 -3.53
C ARG A 89 -17.07 2.49 -2.09
N CYS A 90 -16.09 1.76 -1.59
CA CYS A 90 -15.52 1.97 -0.27
C CYS A 90 -14.00 2.12 -0.41
N ASP A 91 -13.53 3.29 0.01
CA ASP A 91 -12.13 3.72 0.01
C ASP A 91 -11.61 3.69 1.44
N VAL A 92 -10.63 2.83 1.70
CA VAL A 92 -10.05 2.56 3.02
C VAL A 92 -8.85 3.48 3.23
N LYS A 93 -9.08 4.55 3.97
CA LYS A 93 -8.04 5.47 4.42
C LYS A 93 -7.35 4.93 5.67
N SER A 94 -6.19 4.32 5.46
CA SER A 94 -5.37 3.76 6.53
C SER A 94 -4.23 4.70 6.95
N PHE A 95 -3.99 4.78 8.27
CA PHE A 95 -2.92 5.57 8.86
C PHE A 95 -1.91 4.69 9.58
N LEU A 96 -0.64 4.74 9.16
CA LEU A 96 0.45 3.98 9.78
C LEU A 96 1.00 4.72 11.01
N LEU A 97 0.78 4.15 12.20
CA LEU A 97 1.39 4.60 13.45
C LEU A 97 2.65 3.79 13.73
N SER A 98 3.82 4.42 13.55
CA SER A 98 5.12 3.74 13.62
C SER A 98 6.00 4.11 14.80
N ARG A 99 5.60 5.11 15.60
CA ARG A 99 6.35 5.53 16.79
C ARG A 99 6.05 4.61 17.96
N ARG A 100 7.10 4.01 18.55
CA ARG A 100 6.99 3.02 19.65
C ARG A 100 6.16 3.53 20.84
N THR A 101 6.36 4.78 21.23
CA THR A 101 5.62 5.41 22.33
C THR A 101 4.13 5.53 22.01
N GLN A 102 3.80 6.04 20.82
CA GLN A 102 2.43 6.17 20.33
C GLN A 102 1.74 4.81 20.20
N ILE A 103 2.42 3.81 19.63
CA ILE A 103 1.92 2.43 19.55
C ILE A 103 1.60 1.90 20.95
N SER A 104 2.52 2.05 21.90
CA SER A 104 2.34 1.54 23.26
C SER A 104 1.17 2.22 23.98
N GLN A 105 0.99 3.52 23.75
CA GLN A 105 -0.14 4.29 24.29
C GLN A 105 -1.48 3.82 23.70
N VAL A 106 -1.59 3.72 22.37
CA VAL A 106 -2.82 3.28 21.71
C VAL A 106 -3.16 1.83 22.06
N ARG A 107 -2.18 0.94 22.22
CA ARG A 107 -2.44 -0.44 22.66
C ARG A 107 -2.96 -0.52 24.09
N ARG A 108 -2.57 0.41 24.97
CA ARG A 108 -3.07 0.48 26.35
C ARG A 108 -4.45 1.14 26.41
N ASP A 109 -4.66 2.17 25.60
CA ASP A 109 -5.91 2.91 25.50
C ASP A 109 -6.22 3.25 24.03
N PRO A 110 -7.01 2.39 23.36
CA PRO A 110 -7.45 2.64 21.98
C PRO A 110 -8.30 3.92 21.84
N GLY A 111 -8.92 4.39 22.92
CA GLY A 111 -9.72 5.62 22.94
C GLY A 111 -8.94 6.87 22.55
N LEU A 112 -7.61 6.85 22.65
CA LEU A 112 -6.74 7.91 22.15
C LEU A 112 -6.92 8.18 20.65
N LEU A 113 -7.34 7.19 19.86
CA LEU A 113 -7.61 7.37 18.43
C LEU A 113 -8.82 8.27 18.16
N LEU A 114 -9.71 8.44 19.12
CA LEU A 114 -10.84 9.36 18.99
C LEU A 114 -10.38 10.82 18.88
N GLN A 115 -9.17 11.14 19.36
CA GLN A 115 -8.54 12.46 19.24
C GLN A 115 -7.90 12.68 17.85
N ALA A 116 -7.85 11.66 17.00
CA ALA A 116 -7.28 11.76 15.68
C ALA A 116 -8.26 12.41 14.68
N ALA A 117 -7.73 12.79 13.52
CA ALA A 117 -8.53 13.31 12.41
C ALA A 117 -8.63 12.26 11.30
N ALA A 118 -9.84 11.98 10.82
CA ALA A 118 -10.07 11.29 9.56
C ALA A 118 -9.65 12.21 8.41
N LEU A 119 -8.56 11.87 7.73
CA LEU A 119 -7.96 12.70 6.68
C LEU A 119 -8.20 12.11 5.28
N VAL A 120 -8.60 12.97 4.35
CA VAL A 120 -8.60 12.68 2.91
C VAL A 120 -7.82 13.79 2.19
N PRO A 121 -6.79 13.49 1.38
CA PRO A 121 -6.10 14.50 0.59
C PRO A 121 -7.07 15.29 -0.30
N LEU A 122 -6.93 16.61 -0.34
CA LEU A 122 -7.90 17.49 -1.02
C LEU A 122 -7.96 17.20 -2.54
N ASP A 123 -6.83 16.86 -3.14
CA ASP A 123 -6.72 16.47 -4.55
C ASP A 123 -7.45 15.16 -4.85
N GLN A 124 -7.40 14.17 -3.93
CA GLN A 124 -8.15 12.93 -4.05
C GLN A 124 -9.66 13.15 -3.91
N PHE A 125 -10.04 14.01 -2.96
CA PHE A 125 -11.45 14.33 -2.73
C PHE A 125 -12.07 15.12 -3.90
N ALA A 126 -11.28 15.99 -4.54
CA ALA A 126 -11.72 16.78 -5.68
C ALA A 126 -11.71 16.01 -7.01
N ALA A 127 -11.19 14.78 -7.03
CA ALA A 127 -11.18 13.95 -8.23
C ALA A 127 -12.60 13.62 -8.71
N GLU A 128 -12.77 13.52 -10.03
CA GLU A 128 -14.06 13.19 -10.63
C GLU A 128 -14.42 11.71 -10.41
N GLY A 129 -15.71 11.39 -10.47
CA GLY A 129 -16.21 10.02 -10.45
C GLY A 129 -16.61 9.47 -9.09
N HIS A 130 -16.66 10.31 -8.05
CA HIS A 130 -17.24 9.98 -6.73
C HIS A 130 -18.76 10.17 -6.72
N SER A 131 -19.48 9.18 -6.22
CA SER A 131 -20.91 9.29 -5.86
C SER A 131 -21.07 9.85 -4.46
N SER A 132 -22.19 10.53 -4.18
CA SER A 132 -22.52 11.01 -2.82
C SER A 132 -22.60 9.88 -1.79
N GLN A 133 -22.91 8.67 -2.25
CA GLN A 133 -23.05 7.46 -1.44
C GLN A 133 -21.76 6.64 -1.33
N ASP A 134 -20.69 7.03 -2.01
CA ASP A 134 -19.39 6.37 -1.83
C ASP A 134 -18.93 6.52 -0.38
N ILE A 135 -18.18 5.55 0.11
CA ILE A 135 -17.87 5.37 1.54
C ILE A 135 -16.38 5.63 1.75
N TYR A 136 -16.07 6.51 2.69
CA TYR A 136 -14.74 6.58 3.28
C TYR A 136 -14.73 5.79 4.58
N LEU A 137 -13.87 4.77 4.65
CA LEU A 137 -13.59 4.01 5.87
C LEU A 137 -12.21 4.39 6.40
N PHE A 138 -12.11 4.64 7.70
CA PHE A 138 -10.86 5.07 8.32
C PHE A 138 -10.31 3.99 9.25
N ALA A 139 -9.01 3.73 9.13
CA ALA A 139 -8.32 2.69 9.88
C ALA A 139 -6.92 3.12 10.33
N PHE A 140 -6.42 2.49 11.39
CA PHE A 140 -5.10 2.73 11.94
C PHE A 140 -4.32 1.42 11.99
N LEU A 141 -3.14 1.41 11.40
CA LEU A 141 -2.20 0.29 11.46
C LEU A 141 -1.12 0.62 12.48
N LEU A 142 -1.03 -0.16 13.54
CA LEU A 142 0.08 -0.12 14.48
C LEU A 142 1.19 -1.03 13.95
N ALA A 143 2.31 -0.46 13.48
CA ALA A 143 3.39 -1.27 12.94
C ALA A 143 4.75 -0.59 13.09
N LEU A 144 5.79 -1.38 13.34
CA LEU A 144 7.16 -0.89 13.25
C LEU A 144 7.65 -1.00 11.80
N THR A 145 8.59 -0.14 11.45
CA THR A 145 9.37 -0.23 10.22
C THR A 145 10.86 -0.14 10.56
N ALA A 146 11.72 -0.55 9.63
CA ALA A 146 13.17 -0.38 9.75
C ALA A 146 13.67 0.49 8.61
N PRO A 147 13.46 1.83 8.68
CA PRO A 147 13.72 2.73 7.57
C PRO A 147 15.21 3.06 7.39
N SER A 148 15.97 3.06 8.48
CA SER A 148 17.39 3.39 8.49
C SER A 148 18.27 2.14 8.32
N GLN A 149 19.51 2.32 7.87
CA GLN A 149 20.50 1.24 7.78
C GLN A 149 20.81 0.62 9.15
N ALA A 150 20.85 1.45 10.20
CA ALA A 150 21.08 1.00 11.57
C ALA A 150 19.93 0.10 12.07
N ASP A 151 18.68 0.47 11.80
CA ASP A 151 17.52 -0.34 12.19
C ASP A 151 17.42 -1.62 11.34
N LEU A 152 17.74 -1.54 10.05
CA LEU A 152 17.81 -2.71 9.18
C LEU A 152 18.84 -3.73 9.70
N GLN A 153 20.02 -3.28 10.12
CA GLN A 153 21.04 -4.17 10.67
C GLN A 153 20.54 -4.88 11.93
N LYS A 154 19.86 -4.17 12.85
CA LYS A 154 19.27 -4.77 14.05
C LYS A 154 18.24 -5.85 13.72
N VAL A 155 17.40 -5.59 12.73
CA VAL A 155 16.38 -6.55 12.26
C VAL A 155 17.04 -7.80 11.66
N ILE A 156 18.05 -7.63 10.82
CA ILE A 156 18.80 -8.75 10.21
C ILE A 156 19.46 -9.60 11.29
N LEU A 157 20.16 -8.97 12.25
CA LEU A 157 20.80 -9.66 13.37
C LEU A 157 19.79 -10.39 14.26
N ALA A 158 18.58 -9.84 14.40
CA ALA A 158 17.49 -10.48 15.15
C ALA A 158 16.77 -11.60 14.38
N GLY A 159 17.23 -11.96 13.17
CA GLY A 159 16.62 -13.00 12.34
C GLY A 159 15.18 -12.67 11.92
N ARG A 160 14.81 -11.40 11.89
CA ARG A 160 13.46 -10.96 11.51
C ARG A 160 13.34 -10.88 9.98
N PRO A 161 12.14 -11.12 9.42
CA PRO A 161 11.92 -11.04 7.98
C PRO A 161 12.27 -9.65 7.43
N VAL A 162 12.88 -9.61 6.25
CA VAL A 162 13.17 -8.38 5.50
C VAL A 162 12.77 -8.57 4.06
N TYR A 163 12.42 -7.46 3.39
CA TYR A 163 12.24 -7.44 1.95
C TYR A 163 13.06 -6.30 1.36
N LEU A 164 14.25 -6.65 0.85
CA LEU A 164 15.22 -5.69 0.34
C LEU A 164 14.96 -5.43 -1.13
N ILE A 165 14.63 -4.19 -1.43
CA ILE A 165 14.28 -3.73 -2.77
C ILE A 165 15.03 -2.45 -3.10
N HIS A 166 15.39 -2.33 -4.36
CA HIS A 166 15.87 -1.11 -5.00
C HIS A 166 14.88 -0.74 -6.11
N PRO A 167 14.03 0.28 -5.90
CA PRO A 167 13.19 0.82 -6.97
C PRO A 167 14.07 1.45 -8.04
N MET A 168 13.85 1.07 -9.29
CA MET A 168 14.60 1.63 -10.41
C MET A 168 14.23 3.10 -10.63
N PRO A 169 15.16 3.91 -11.16
CA PRO A 169 14.88 5.31 -11.45
C PRO A 169 13.84 5.45 -12.59
N ALA A 170 13.23 6.62 -12.68
CA ALA A 170 12.04 6.85 -13.51
C ALA A 170 12.26 6.51 -14.98
N GLU A 171 13.45 6.76 -15.51
CA GLU A 171 13.79 6.46 -16.89
C GLU A 171 13.76 4.96 -17.19
N TRP A 172 14.08 4.09 -16.22
CA TRP A 172 14.00 2.63 -16.36
C TRP A 172 12.60 2.10 -16.08
N ALA A 173 11.94 2.59 -15.03
CA ALA A 173 10.63 2.11 -14.60
C ALA A 173 9.50 2.61 -15.50
N ARG A 174 9.66 3.80 -16.11
CA ARG A 174 8.66 4.48 -16.93
C ARG A 174 9.33 5.19 -18.11
N PRO A 175 9.91 4.43 -19.05
CA PRO A 175 10.58 5.03 -20.20
C PRO A 175 9.58 5.82 -21.05
N LYS A 176 10.03 6.97 -21.58
CA LYS A 176 9.23 7.81 -22.49
C LYS A 176 8.88 7.09 -23.79
N VAL A 177 9.80 6.24 -24.25
CA VAL A 177 9.66 5.43 -25.47
C VAL A 177 9.46 3.98 -25.04
N TRP A 178 8.36 3.37 -25.47
CA TRP A 178 8.01 2.00 -25.09
C TRP A 178 8.63 1.00 -26.07
N LEU A 179 9.92 0.72 -25.88
CA LEU A 179 10.68 -0.25 -26.66
C LEU A 179 11.36 -1.25 -25.71
N PRO A 180 11.68 -2.47 -26.18
CA PRO A 180 12.46 -3.42 -25.41
C PRO A 180 13.78 -2.80 -24.93
N LEU A 181 14.16 -3.09 -23.69
CA LEU A 181 15.47 -2.73 -23.10
C LEU A 181 16.62 -3.59 -23.65
N GLU A 182 16.36 -4.34 -24.73
CA GLU A 182 17.19 -5.42 -25.24
C GLU A 182 17.53 -6.47 -24.16
N GLN A 183 18.46 -7.38 -24.44
CA GLN A 183 18.81 -8.44 -23.49
C GLN A 183 19.54 -7.84 -22.28
N LEU A 184 18.81 -7.71 -21.17
CA LEU A 184 19.38 -7.25 -19.91
C LEU A 184 20.46 -8.23 -19.43
N ALA A 185 21.50 -7.70 -18.79
CA ALA A 185 22.51 -8.52 -18.12
C ALA A 185 22.80 -7.96 -16.74
N LEU A 186 22.85 -8.83 -15.73
CA LEU A 186 23.19 -8.47 -14.36
C LEU A 186 24.55 -9.03 -13.98
N LYS A 187 25.29 -8.28 -13.15
CA LYS A 187 26.56 -8.71 -12.57
C LYS A 187 26.64 -8.32 -11.11
N SER A 188 27.05 -9.25 -10.27
CA SER A 188 27.35 -9.01 -8.86
C SER A 188 28.85 -8.97 -8.64
N GLU A 189 29.29 -8.09 -7.74
CA GLU A 189 30.68 -8.08 -7.24
C GLU A 189 30.85 -8.90 -5.95
N CYS A 190 29.80 -9.61 -5.52
CA CYS A 190 29.90 -10.45 -4.33
C CYS A 190 30.92 -11.56 -4.55
N GLU A 191 31.66 -11.92 -3.50
CA GLU A 191 32.56 -13.08 -3.51
C GLU A 191 31.81 -14.41 -3.51
N ALA A 192 30.52 -14.39 -3.14
CA ALA A 192 29.63 -15.55 -3.16
C ALA A 192 28.40 -15.30 -4.04
N PRO A 193 27.81 -16.35 -4.64
CA PRO A 193 26.60 -16.22 -5.47
C PRO A 193 25.47 -15.50 -4.74
N ILE A 194 24.71 -14.66 -5.45
CA ILE A 194 23.55 -13.97 -4.86
C ILE A 194 22.33 -14.13 -5.74
N THR A 195 21.21 -14.50 -5.12
CA THR A 195 19.91 -14.54 -5.78
C THR A 195 19.28 -13.15 -5.76
N VAL A 196 18.92 -12.68 -6.94
CA VAL A 196 18.14 -11.46 -7.14
C VAL A 196 16.88 -11.77 -7.93
N GLU A 197 15.85 -10.96 -7.72
CA GLU A 197 14.67 -10.92 -8.57
C GLU A 197 14.56 -9.53 -9.18
N ILE A 198 14.22 -9.47 -10.46
CA ILE A 198 13.90 -8.22 -11.14
C ILE A 198 12.45 -8.25 -11.59
N GLY A 199 11.78 -7.10 -11.50
CA GLY A 199 10.38 -6.95 -11.89
C GLY A 199 10.16 -5.71 -12.75
N GLY A 200 9.27 -5.82 -13.73
CA GLY A 200 9.04 -4.78 -14.73
C GLY A 200 7.87 -5.12 -15.65
N GLN A 201 7.84 -4.52 -16.84
CA GLN A 201 6.77 -4.79 -17.82
C GLN A 201 7.33 -5.23 -19.18
N ASP A 202 6.58 -6.08 -19.87
CA ASP A 202 6.84 -6.54 -21.24
C ASP A 202 6.28 -5.57 -22.31
N ALA A 203 6.27 -6.01 -23.57
CA ALA A 203 5.78 -5.21 -24.71
C ALA A 203 4.30 -4.87 -24.58
N GLU A 204 3.50 -5.81 -24.11
CA GLU A 204 2.05 -5.71 -23.88
C GLU A 204 1.70 -4.96 -22.57
N ARG A 205 2.71 -4.50 -21.83
CA ARG A 205 2.58 -3.84 -20.51
C ARG A 205 2.12 -4.78 -19.40
N ASN A 206 2.18 -6.10 -19.59
CA ASN A 206 1.98 -7.04 -18.50
C ASN A 206 3.15 -6.97 -17.54
N PHE A 207 2.85 -7.13 -16.25
CA PHE A 207 3.89 -7.19 -15.24
C PHE A 207 4.56 -8.56 -15.26
N VAL A 208 5.88 -8.60 -15.43
CA VAL A 208 6.68 -9.83 -15.49
C VAL A 208 7.87 -9.75 -14.52
N THR A 209 8.35 -10.91 -14.09
CA THR A 209 9.48 -11.04 -13.14
C THR A 209 10.46 -12.08 -13.62
N ALA A 210 11.75 -11.89 -13.30
CA ALA A 210 12.79 -12.89 -13.53
C ALA A 210 13.65 -13.04 -12.27
N ALA A 211 13.87 -14.28 -11.83
CA ALA A 211 14.78 -14.62 -10.75
C ALA A 211 16.11 -15.10 -11.33
N LEU A 212 17.22 -14.57 -10.83
CA LEU A 212 18.56 -14.90 -11.30
C LEU A 212 19.46 -15.23 -10.12
N GLU A 213 20.29 -16.25 -10.29
CA GLU A 213 21.47 -16.46 -9.45
C GLU A 213 22.67 -15.80 -10.13
N LEU A 214 23.29 -14.84 -9.45
CA LEU A 214 24.45 -14.10 -9.96
C LEU A 214 25.72 -14.71 -9.35
N PRO A 215 26.55 -15.42 -10.13
CA PRO A 215 27.85 -15.86 -9.66
C PRO A 215 28.80 -14.66 -9.46
N PRO A 216 29.86 -14.83 -8.65
CA PRO A 216 30.87 -13.81 -8.42
C PRO A 216 31.47 -13.27 -9.72
N SER A 217 31.39 -11.96 -9.92
CA SER A 217 32.03 -11.23 -11.02
C SER A 217 31.63 -11.63 -12.46
N GLN A 218 30.62 -12.48 -12.62
CA GLN A 218 30.14 -12.94 -13.93
C GLN A 218 28.89 -12.17 -14.36
N ARG A 219 28.75 -11.97 -15.67
CA ARG A 219 27.52 -11.42 -16.27
C ARG A 219 26.55 -12.56 -16.54
N VAL A 220 25.32 -12.39 -16.08
CA VAL A 220 24.22 -13.31 -16.34
C VAL A 220 23.19 -12.59 -17.20
N ALA A 221 22.88 -13.15 -18.36
CA ALA A 221 21.84 -12.64 -19.23
C ALA A 221 20.45 -12.97 -18.66
N VAL A 222 19.53 -12.04 -18.80
CA VAL A 222 18.13 -12.21 -18.46
C VAL A 222 17.40 -12.78 -19.67
N GLU A 223 16.71 -13.89 -19.50
CA GLU A 223 15.94 -14.52 -20.58
C GLU A 223 14.65 -13.74 -20.91
N GLN A 224 14.00 -13.21 -19.87
CA GLN A 224 12.78 -12.43 -20.01
C GLN A 224 13.05 -11.08 -20.69
N VAL A 225 12.22 -10.73 -21.66
CA VAL A 225 12.24 -9.42 -22.32
C VAL A 225 11.47 -8.40 -21.50
N PHE A 226 12.09 -7.25 -21.25
CA PHE A 226 11.49 -6.13 -20.54
C PHE A 226 11.47 -4.89 -21.44
N CYS A 227 10.35 -4.17 -21.46
CA CYS A 227 10.27 -2.79 -21.97
C CYS A 227 10.47 -1.76 -20.87
N SER A 228 10.23 -2.13 -19.61
CA SER A 228 10.56 -1.31 -18.43
C SER A 228 11.04 -2.20 -17.28
N LEU A 229 11.87 -1.64 -16.41
CA LEU A 229 12.34 -2.31 -15.19
C LEU A 229 11.96 -1.47 -13.98
N ALA A 230 11.09 -1.99 -13.12
CA ALA A 230 10.52 -1.27 -11.98
C ALA A 230 11.36 -1.41 -10.70
N TYR A 231 11.96 -2.57 -10.47
CA TYR A 231 12.82 -2.80 -9.31
C TYR A 231 13.81 -3.96 -9.49
N VAL A 232 14.77 -4.01 -8.57
CA VAL A 232 15.54 -5.21 -8.23
C VAL A 232 15.37 -5.53 -6.75
N GLN A 233 15.19 -6.80 -6.43
CA GLN A 233 15.02 -7.36 -5.10
C GLN A 233 16.16 -8.32 -4.80
N ALA A 234 16.61 -8.38 -3.55
CA ALA A 234 17.61 -9.34 -3.12
C ALA A 234 17.15 -10.05 -1.84
N ARG A 235 17.38 -11.37 -1.78
CA ARG A 235 17.05 -12.18 -0.58
C ARG A 235 17.91 -11.82 0.63
N ARG A 236 19.15 -11.45 0.38
CA ARG A 236 20.12 -11.00 1.38
C ARG A 236 20.70 -9.66 0.98
N ARG A 237 21.13 -8.87 1.95
CA ARG A 237 21.71 -7.55 1.68
C ARG A 237 23.03 -7.70 0.92
N PRO A 238 23.15 -7.11 -0.28
CA PRO A 238 24.45 -7.05 -0.95
C PRO A 238 25.34 -6.03 -0.25
N GLU A 239 26.56 -6.43 0.09
CA GLU A 239 27.59 -5.55 0.67
C GLU A 239 28.39 -4.80 -0.40
N VAL A 240 28.19 -5.18 -1.66
CA VAL A 240 28.89 -4.67 -2.84
C VAL A 240 27.88 -4.28 -3.92
N ARG A 241 28.36 -3.65 -4.99
CA ARG A 241 27.49 -3.18 -6.08
C ARG A 241 26.93 -4.34 -6.92
N ILE A 242 25.70 -4.16 -7.37
CA ILE A 242 25.08 -4.97 -8.43
C ILE A 242 24.89 -4.07 -9.64
N GLY A 243 25.46 -4.47 -10.78
CA GLY A 243 25.32 -3.78 -12.05
C GLY A 243 24.20 -4.38 -12.89
N ILE A 244 23.41 -3.52 -13.53
CA ILE A 244 22.34 -3.88 -14.47
C ILE A 244 22.66 -3.18 -15.78
N HIS A 245 22.93 -3.95 -16.83
CA HIS A 245 23.25 -3.44 -18.15
C HIS A 245 22.07 -3.65 -19.10
N SER A 246 21.73 -2.60 -19.85
CA SER A 246 20.78 -2.64 -20.96
C SER A 246 21.51 -2.15 -22.22
N PRO A 247 21.68 -2.98 -23.25
CA PRO A 247 22.30 -2.56 -24.50
C PRO A 247 21.60 -1.34 -25.13
N ALA A 248 20.26 -1.32 -25.09
CA ALA A 248 19.45 -0.20 -25.57
C ALA A 248 19.76 1.15 -24.89
N ARG A 249 20.39 1.12 -23.71
CA ARG A 249 20.78 2.33 -22.95
C ARG A 249 22.26 2.67 -23.06
N GLY A 250 23.11 1.75 -23.52
CA GLY A 250 24.56 1.95 -23.64
C GLY A 250 25.33 2.07 -22.31
N GLU A 251 24.66 2.08 -21.16
CA GLU A 251 25.27 2.24 -19.83
C GLU A 251 24.74 1.21 -18.83
N ALA A 252 25.58 0.89 -17.83
CA ALA A 252 25.19 0.03 -16.72
C ALA A 252 24.70 0.88 -15.53
N TYR A 253 23.51 0.56 -15.02
CA TYR A 253 23.01 1.10 -13.77
C TYR A 253 23.64 0.34 -12.60
N LEU A 254 24.17 1.07 -11.61
CA LEU A 254 24.86 0.49 -10.47
C LEU A 254 24.04 0.68 -9.19
N VAL A 255 23.52 -0.43 -8.66
CA VAL A 255 22.89 -0.45 -7.33
C VAL A 255 23.98 -0.50 -6.28
N GLN A 256 24.14 0.58 -5.51
CA GLN A 256 25.11 0.66 -4.42
C GLN A 256 24.65 -0.14 -3.18
N PRO A 257 25.55 -0.57 -2.29
CA PRO A 257 25.19 -1.29 -1.06
C PRO A 257 24.21 -0.53 -0.15
N HIS A 258 24.26 0.81 -0.16
CA HIS A 258 23.32 1.66 0.57
C HIS A 258 22.02 1.96 -0.20
N GLY A 259 21.93 1.55 -1.47
CA GLY A 259 20.77 1.73 -2.34
C GLY A 259 19.62 0.76 -2.04
N TRP A 260 19.84 -0.24 -1.19
CA TRP A 260 18.84 -1.22 -0.79
C TRP A 260 18.02 -0.72 0.40
N GLY A 261 16.70 -0.82 0.26
CA GLY A 261 15.76 -0.50 1.33
C GLY A 261 14.89 -1.67 1.72
N ASN A 262 14.58 -1.77 3.02
CA ASN A 262 13.63 -2.76 3.51
C ASN A 262 12.20 -2.23 3.49
N ILE A 263 11.29 -2.84 2.74
CA ILE A 263 9.87 -2.43 2.71
C ILE A 263 8.96 -3.31 3.60
N TRP A 264 9.54 -4.23 4.38
CA TRP A 264 8.78 -5.02 5.34
C TRP A 264 8.16 -4.14 6.43
N VAL A 265 6.87 -4.36 6.69
CA VAL A 265 6.09 -3.70 7.75
C VAL A 265 5.83 -4.71 8.86
N TYR A 266 6.33 -4.45 10.06
CA TYR A 266 6.13 -5.32 11.23
C TYR A 266 4.84 -4.92 11.92
N GLY A 267 3.71 -5.30 11.32
CA GLY A 267 2.39 -5.02 11.86
C GLY A 267 2.12 -5.75 13.16
N MET A 268 1.38 -5.07 14.04
CA MET A 268 1.01 -5.56 15.36
C MET A 268 -0.51 -5.63 15.51
N ASP A 269 -1.21 -4.56 15.13
CA ASP A 269 -2.65 -4.46 15.29
C ASP A 269 -3.25 -3.51 14.25
N ILE A 270 -4.50 -3.75 13.88
CA ILE A 270 -5.28 -2.89 12.99
C ILE A 270 -6.55 -2.49 13.72
N LEU A 271 -6.79 -1.18 13.81
CA LEU A 271 -8.01 -0.65 14.39
C LEU A 271 -8.83 0.04 13.31
N LEU A 272 -10.00 -0.51 12.99
CA LEU A 272 -10.98 0.17 12.15
C LEU A 272 -11.77 1.15 13.02
N ALA A 273 -11.79 2.43 12.63
CA ALA A 273 -12.36 3.48 13.44
C ALA A 273 -13.82 3.75 13.11
N GLY A 274 -14.15 3.91 11.83
CA GLY A 274 -15.49 4.31 11.44
C GLY A 274 -15.58 4.68 9.98
N TYR A 275 -16.77 5.09 9.56
CA TYR A 275 -17.02 5.49 8.19
C TYR A 275 -17.85 6.77 8.09
N LEU A 276 -17.81 7.40 6.92
CA LEU A 276 -18.77 8.40 6.46
C LEU A 276 -19.03 8.19 4.98
N THR A 277 -20.20 8.60 4.48
CA THR A 277 -20.37 8.74 3.03
C THR A 277 -19.59 9.96 2.53
N HIS A 278 -19.34 10.01 1.23
CA HIS A 278 -18.66 11.11 0.56
C HIS A 278 -19.38 12.44 0.82
N GLU A 279 -20.72 12.45 0.75
CA GLU A 279 -21.53 13.63 1.06
C GLU A 279 -21.45 14.04 2.53
N GLU A 280 -21.51 13.08 3.46
CA GLU A 280 -21.38 13.37 4.89
C GLU A 280 -19.99 13.93 5.22
N PHE A 281 -18.95 13.36 4.63
CA PHE A 281 -17.58 13.85 4.75
C PHE A 281 -17.47 15.27 4.19
N ARG A 282 -18.04 15.54 3.01
CA ARG A 282 -18.08 16.89 2.41
C ARG A 282 -18.67 17.93 3.37
N ARG A 283 -19.77 17.59 4.03
CA ARG A 283 -20.50 18.50 4.92
C ARG A 283 -19.80 18.76 6.25
N LYS A 284 -19.07 17.77 6.77
CA LYS A 284 -18.42 17.84 8.09
C LYS A 284 -16.97 18.30 8.02
N ALA A 285 -16.30 18.07 6.89
CA ALA A 285 -14.87 18.28 6.79
C ALA A 285 -14.52 19.77 6.79
N HIS A 286 -13.39 20.08 7.42
CA HIS A 286 -12.71 21.36 7.26
C HIS A 286 -11.38 21.15 6.54
N VAL A 287 -10.88 22.22 5.91
CA VAL A 287 -9.58 22.17 5.21
C VAL A 287 -8.46 22.27 6.24
N LEU A 288 -7.51 21.34 6.16
CA LEU A 288 -6.29 21.30 6.92
C LEU A 288 -5.08 21.58 6.00
N PRO A 289 -4.32 22.67 6.21
CA PRO A 289 -3.16 22.99 5.40
C PRO A 289 -2.07 21.91 5.46
N ALA A 290 -1.22 21.86 4.43
CA ALA A 290 0.03 21.11 4.50
C ALA A 290 0.92 21.63 5.64
N GLY A 291 1.68 20.76 6.29
CA GLY A 291 2.52 21.08 7.45
C GLY A 291 1.78 21.06 8.80
N SER A 292 0.47 20.76 8.81
CA SER A 292 -0.34 20.76 10.03
C SER A 292 -0.04 19.56 10.91
N ARG A 293 0.06 19.75 12.23
CA ARG A 293 0.26 18.65 13.18
C ARG A 293 -1.05 17.91 13.41
N VAL A 294 -1.01 16.59 13.40
CA VAL A 294 -2.17 15.72 13.68
C VAL A 294 -1.75 14.59 14.62
N PHE A 295 -2.71 13.86 15.18
CA PHE A 295 -2.37 12.74 16.05
C PHE A 295 -1.50 11.70 15.32
N GLN A 296 -1.84 11.33 14.08
CA GLN A 296 -1.17 10.22 13.38
C GLN A 296 0.26 10.55 12.96
N TYR A 297 0.55 11.81 12.67
CA TYR A 297 1.77 12.26 12.01
C TYR A 297 2.25 13.59 12.60
N ASP A 298 3.57 13.79 12.63
CA ASP A 298 4.13 15.07 13.06
C ASP A 298 3.63 16.24 12.22
N GLN A 299 3.52 16.04 10.89
CA GLN A 299 3.02 17.03 9.95
C GLN A 299 2.34 16.36 8.76
N THR A 300 1.25 16.97 8.25
CA THR A 300 0.66 16.60 6.96
C THR A 300 1.58 16.99 5.80
N ARG A 301 1.68 16.16 4.76
CA ARG A 301 2.52 16.46 3.58
C ARG A 301 1.80 17.25 2.49
N THR A 302 0.47 17.17 2.47
CA THR A 302 -0.40 17.82 1.49
C THR A 302 -1.56 18.50 2.21
N LYS A 303 -2.34 19.30 1.48
CA LYS A 303 -3.62 19.81 1.95
C LYS A 303 -4.60 18.64 2.10
N ASN A 304 -5.27 18.57 3.24
CA ASN A 304 -6.24 17.53 3.53
C ASN A 304 -7.58 18.15 3.88
N LEU A 305 -8.65 17.38 3.68
CA LEU A 305 -9.91 17.55 4.38
C LEU A 305 -9.87 16.69 5.65
N ALA A 306 -10.37 17.23 6.75
CA ALA A 306 -10.29 16.61 8.06
C ALA A 306 -11.66 16.60 8.76
N VAL A 307 -12.00 15.45 9.34
CA VAL A 307 -13.15 15.28 10.26
C VAL A 307 -12.64 14.63 11.55
N PRO A 308 -13.02 15.07 12.76
CA PRO A 308 -12.65 14.37 13.99
C PRO A 308 -13.13 12.91 13.98
N VAL A 309 -12.31 11.97 14.45
CA VAL A 309 -12.67 10.54 14.46
C VAL A 309 -13.93 10.28 15.30
N THR A 310 -14.16 11.05 16.37
CA THR A 310 -15.40 11.01 17.18
C THR A 310 -16.68 11.22 16.37
N GLU A 311 -16.61 11.90 15.22
CA GLU A 311 -17.75 12.23 14.38
C GLU A 311 -18.04 11.20 13.28
N LEU A 312 -17.21 10.16 13.16
CA LEU A 312 -17.46 9.04 12.26
C LEU A 312 -18.65 8.20 12.76
N ARG A 313 -19.25 7.43 11.84
CA ARG A 313 -20.25 6.43 12.20
C ARG A 313 -19.60 5.09 12.56
N PRO A 314 -20.13 4.36 13.56
CA PRO A 314 -19.69 3.00 13.87
C PRO A 314 -19.84 2.05 12.68
N LEU A 315 -18.87 1.18 12.48
CA LEU A 315 -18.90 0.21 11.37
C LEU A 315 -19.99 -0.85 11.51
N GLY A 316 -20.41 -1.18 12.73
CA GLY A 316 -21.54 -2.09 12.95
C GLY A 316 -22.83 -1.62 12.25
N GLN A 317 -23.06 -0.30 12.17
CA GLN A 317 -24.21 0.26 11.44
C GLN A 317 -24.07 0.06 9.93
N LEU A 318 -22.86 0.24 9.38
CA LEU A 318 -22.59 -0.01 7.97
C LEU A 318 -22.80 -1.49 7.62
N PHE A 319 -22.25 -2.38 8.44
CA PHE A 319 -22.34 -3.82 8.21
C PHE A 319 -23.78 -4.32 8.26
N GLY A 320 -24.60 -3.81 9.20
CA GLY A 320 -26.05 -4.08 9.23
C GLY A 320 -26.74 -3.67 7.94
N ARG A 321 -26.51 -2.43 7.48
CA ARG A 321 -27.08 -1.90 6.23
C ARG A 321 -26.66 -2.71 5.00
N VAL A 322 -25.40 -3.13 4.93
CA VAL A 322 -24.91 -3.92 3.80
C VAL A 322 -25.55 -5.30 3.73
N LYS A 323 -25.83 -5.93 4.89
CA LYS A 323 -26.61 -7.17 4.93
C LYS A 323 -28.04 -6.95 4.43
N GLU A 324 -28.70 -5.86 4.84
CA GLU A 324 -30.05 -5.50 4.37
C GLU A 324 -30.10 -5.30 2.85
N TRP A 325 -29.15 -4.54 2.28
CA TRP A 325 -29.04 -4.34 0.84
C TRP A 325 -28.82 -5.65 0.06
N GLY A 326 -28.05 -6.58 0.64
CA GLY A 326 -27.84 -7.91 0.07
C GLY A 326 -29.10 -8.77 0.04
N VAL A 327 -30.02 -8.58 0.99
CA VAL A 327 -31.31 -9.28 1.04
C VAL A 327 -32.29 -8.68 0.02
N GLU A 328 -32.35 -7.36 -0.10
CA GLU A 328 -33.23 -6.68 -1.06
C GLU A 328 -32.88 -7.00 -2.51
N ARG A 329 -31.59 -7.06 -2.85
CA ARG A 329 -31.14 -7.46 -4.20
C ARG A 329 -31.42 -8.92 -4.55
N LYS A 330 -31.63 -9.79 -3.55
CA LYS A 330 -31.96 -11.20 -3.74
C LYS A 330 -33.48 -11.47 -3.78
N ARG A 331 -34.34 -10.49 -3.48
CA ARG A 331 -35.78 -10.62 -3.72
C ARG A 331 -36.03 -10.46 -5.23
N PRO A 332 -36.51 -11.49 -5.95
CA PRO A 332 -36.93 -11.30 -7.33
C PRO A 332 -38.05 -10.28 -7.37
N ALA A 333 -38.00 -9.37 -8.35
CA ALA A 333 -39.07 -8.44 -8.67
C ALA A 333 -40.27 -9.20 -9.26
N HIS A 334 -40.94 -10.00 -8.45
CA HIS A 334 -42.23 -10.60 -8.77
C HIS A 334 -43.12 -10.48 -7.55
N LEU A 335 -43.90 -9.39 -7.53
CA LEU A 335 -45.25 -9.26 -6.97
C LEU A 335 -45.59 -7.76 -6.99
N GLY A 336 -46.09 -7.29 -8.13
CA GLY A 336 -46.44 -5.88 -8.36
C GLY A 336 -47.23 -5.69 -9.64
N ALA A 337 -48.15 -6.60 -9.95
CA ALA A 337 -49.24 -6.39 -10.87
C ALA A 337 -50.34 -7.41 -10.52
N ILE A 338 -51.34 -6.97 -9.77
CA ILE A 338 -52.70 -7.51 -9.83
C ILE A 338 -53.56 -6.34 -10.30
#